data_AF-A6MZY0-F1
#
_entry.id   AF-A6MZY0-F1
#
_cell.length_a   1.000
_cell.length_b   1.000
_cell.length_c   1.000
_cell.angle_alpha   90.00
_cell.angle_beta   90.00
_cell.angle_gamma   90.00
#
_symmetry.space_group_name_H-M   'P 1'
#
loop_
_entity.id
_entity.type
_entity.pdbx_description
1 polymer ?
#
loop_
_entity_poly.entity_id
_entity_poly.type
_entity_poly.pdbx_seq_one_letter_code
_entity_poly.pdbx_strand_id
1 'polypeptide(L)'
;IFTFYKAQGYAVGKSLVEEDKLELATSLIEKAKAKGVSLLLPTDVVVADKFAADAESKTVAASAIPDGWMGLDVGPDAIKTSSEALDTCNTIIWNGPMGVFEFDKFAAGTDAIAKKLADLTTTKGATTIIGGGDSVAAVEKAGLADKMSHISTGGGASLELLEGKTLPGVLALDEA
;
A
#
# COMPACT_ATOMS: atom_id res chain seq x y z
N ILE A 1 2.88 -5.97 4.12
CA ILE A 1 4.35 -5.75 4.17
C ILE A 1 5.11 -6.75 5.06
N PHE A 2 4.54 -7.23 6.17
CA PHE A 2 5.28 -8.04 7.15
C PHE A 2 5.75 -9.41 6.64
N THR A 3 5.03 -10.03 5.69
CA THR A 3 5.51 -11.24 5.00
C THR A 3 6.87 -11.02 4.32
N PHE A 4 7.09 -9.84 3.71
CA PHE A 4 8.40 -9.48 3.13
C PHE A 4 9.47 -9.29 4.21
N TYR A 5 9.15 -8.62 5.31
CA TYR A 5 10.10 -8.47 6.43
C TYR A 5 10.51 -9.81 7.04
N LYS A 6 9.54 -10.71 7.25
CA LYS A 6 9.82 -12.04 7.77
C LYS A 6 10.67 -12.85 6.79
N ALA A 7 10.40 -12.74 5.48
CA ALA A 7 11.23 -13.34 4.44
C ALA A 7 12.67 -12.78 4.41
N GLN A 8 12.87 -11.52 4.80
CA GLN A 8 14.19 -10.90 4.99
C GLN A 8 14.86 -11.23 6.34
N GLY A 9 14.20 -12.03 7.18
CA GLY A 9 14.72 -12.45 8.49
C GLY A 9 14.46 -11.47 9.64
N TYR A 10 13.60 -10.47 9.46
CA TYR A 10 13.24 -9.53 10.52
C TYR A 10 12.21 -10.13 11.48
N ALA A 11 12.31 -9.75 12.75
CA ALA A 11 11.25 -10.00 13.73
C ALA A 11 10.03 -9.11 13.41
N VAL A 12 8.85 -9.71 13.44
CA VAL A 12 7.58 -9.03 13.07
C VAL A 12 6.52 -9.09 14.18
N GLY A 13 6.89 -9.57 15.37
CA GLY A 13 5.99 -9.70 16.51
C GLY A 13 4.72 -10.48 16.15
N LYS A 14 3.56 -9.90 16.47
CA LYS A 14 2.21 -10.41 16.12
C LYS A 14 1.63 -9.81 14.84
N SER A 15 2.46 -9.16 14.02
CA SER A 15 1.99 -8.58 12.75
C SER A 15 1.47 -9.68 11.82
N LEU A 16 0.49 -9.35 10.98
CA LEU A 16 -0.13 -10.31 10.07
C LEU A 16 0.88 -10.79 9.01
N VAL A 17 1.13 -12.09 8.97
CA VAL A 17 2.05 -12.74 8.04
C VAL A 17 1.41 -13.96 7.41
N GLU A 18 1.64 -14.13 6.11
CA GLU A 18 1.30 -15.34 5.37
C GLU A 18 2.53 -16.26 5.33
N GLU A 19 2.61 -17.20 6.26
CA GLU A 19 3.76 -18.11 6.41
C GLU A 19 4.01 -18.97 5.16
N ASP A 20 2.95 -19.35 4.44
CA ASP A 20 3.02 -20.13 3.20
C ASP A 20 3.49 -19.30 1.98
N LYS A 21 3.65 -17.98 2.14
CA LYS A 21 4.10 -17.06 1.07
C LYS A 21 5.52 -16.55 1.25
N LEU A 22 6.26 -17.01 2.26
CA LEU A 22 7.62 -16.52 2.52
C LEU A 22 8.58 -16.80 1.35
N GLU A 23 8.54 -18.00 0.77
CA GLU A 23 9.37 -18.34 -0.41
C GLU A 23 9.02 -17.45 -1.61
N LEU A 24 7.72 -17.20 -1.82
CA LEU A 24 7.25 -16.31 -2.88
C LEU A 24 7.78 -14.88 -2.65
N ALA A 25 7.66 -14.34 -1.43
CA ALA A 25 8.15 -13.01 -1.09
C ALA A 25 9.67 -12.87 -1.34
N THR A 26 10.47 -13.86 -0.92
CA THR A 26 11.91 -13.91 -1.22
C THR A 26 12.17 -13.87 -2.73
N SER A 27 11.49 -14.72 -3.50
CA SER A 27 11.66 -14.76 -4.96
C SER A 27 11.27 -13.45 -5.65
N LEU A 28 10.26 -12.74 -5.12
CA LEU A 28 9.83 -11.44 -5.63
C LEU A 28 10.87 -10.34 -5.37
N ILE A 29 11.49 -10.32 -4.19
CA ILE A 29 12.58 -9.40 -3.86
C ILE A 29 13.75 -9.61 -4.84
N GLU A 30 14.16 -10.86 -5.05
CA GLU A 30 15.24 -11.20 -5.98
C GLU A 30 14.90 -10.83 -7.42
N LYS A 31 13.68 -11.12 -7.86
CA LYS A 31 13.20 -10.79 -9.20
C LYS A 31 13.14 -9.29 -9.44
N ALA A 32 12.68 -8.50 -8.45
CA ALA A 32 12.69 -7.05 -8.53
C ALA A 32 14.11 -6.52 -8.74
N LYS A 33 15.07 -7.01 -7.93
CA LYS A 33 16.49 -6.66 -8.05
C LYS A 33 17.06 -7.05 -9.42
N ALA A 34 16.80 -8.26 -9.89
CA ALA A 34 17.28 -8.76 -11.19
C ALA A 34 16.73 -7.94 -12.38
N LYS A 35 15.52 -7.39 -12.24
CA LYS A 35 14.88 -6.54 -13.26
C LYS A 35 15.19 -5.05 -13.10
N GLY A 36 15.98 -4.65 -12.11
CA GLY A 36 16.24 -3.24 -11.81
C GLY A 36 15.00 -2.47 -11.35
N VAL A 37 13.99 -3.18 -10.82
CA VAL A 37 12.79 -2.57 -10.24
C VAL A 37 13.09 -2.14 -8.81
N SER A 38 12.87 -0.86 -8.51
CA SER A 38 12.97 -0.32 -7.15
C SER A 38 11.82 -0.83 -6.27
N LEU A 39 12.04 -1.92 -5.54
CA LEU A 39 11.12 -2.40 -4.51
C LEU A 39 11.36 -1.66 -3.19
N LEU A 40 10.50 -0.69 -2.88
CA LEU A 40 10.56 0.08 -1.64
C LEU A 40 9.70 -0.58 -0.57
N LEU A 41 10.35 -1.07 0.50
CA LEU A 41 9.67 -1.52 1.72
C LEU A 41 9.84 -0.48 2.82
N PRO A 42 8.80 -0.17 3.63
CA PRO A 42 8.90 0.79 4.73
C PRO A 42 10.08 0.52 5.69
N THR A 43 10.85 1.56 6.03
CA THR A 43 11.99 1.41 6.96
C THR A 43 11.57 1.48 8.42
N ASP A 44 10.42 2.10 8.69
CA ASP A 44 9.79 2.22 9.99
C ASP A 44 8.28 1.94 9.89
N VAL A 45 7.70 1.55 11.02
CA VAL A 45 6.29 1.17 11.14
C VAL A 45 5.72 1.68 12.46
N VAL A 46 4.44 2.02 12.45
CA VAL A 46 3.66 2.26 13.67
C VAL A 46 3.14 0.91 14.15
N VAL A 47 3.57 0.52 15.36
CA VAL A 47 3.16 -0.71 16.00
C VAL A 47 2.21 -0.44 17.16
N ALA A 48 1.34 -1.39 17.44
CA ALA A 48 0.40 -1.37 18.55
C ALA A 48 0.43 -2.66 19.37
N ASP A 49 -0.01 -2.58 20.63
CA ASP A 49 -0.11 -3.72 21.54
C ASP A 49 -1.35 -4.59 21.27
N LYS A 50 -2.39 -4.02 20.66
CA LYS A 50 -3.63 -4.70 20.24
C LYS A 50 -4.22 -4.08 18.97
N PHE A 51 -5.08 -4.84 18.28
CA PHE A 51 -5.86 -4.35 17.14
C PHE A 51 -7.09 -3.58 17.64
N ALA A 52 -6.92 -2.31 18.01
CA ALA A 52 -8.02 -1.45 18.45
C ALA A 52 -7.68 0.03 18.30
N ALA A 53 -8.69 0.88 18.14
CA ALA A 53 -8.50 2.34 18.04
C ALA A 53 -7.82 2.96 19.28
N ASP A 54 -8.06 2.37 20.47
CA ASP A 54 -7.52 2.83 21.75
C ASP A 54 -6.17 2.18 22.11
N ALA A 55 -5.57 1.38 21.23
CA ALA A 55 -4.32 0.66 21.49
C ALA A 55 -3.15 1.59 21.83
N GLU A 56 -2.24 1.13 22.69
CA GLU A 56 -0.98 1.81 22.90
C GLU A 56 -0.14 1.67 21.63
N SER A 57 0.48 2.77 21.18
CA SER A 57 1.18 2.80 19.89
C SER A 57 2.54 3.48 19.97
N LYS A 58 3.48 3.02 19.16
CA LYS A 58 4.78 3.67 18.97
C LYS A 58 5.33 3.40 17.58
N THR A 59 6.22 4.26 17.11
CA THR A 59 6.98 4.02 15.89
C THR A 59 8.26 3.28 16.22
N VAL A 60 8.58 2.27 15.41
CA VAL A 60 9.83 1.49 15.51
C VAL A 60 10.41 1.27 14.10
N ALA A 61 11.72 1.01 14.03
CA ALA A 61 12.32 0.51 12.81
C ALA A 61 11.70 -0.85 12.42
N ALA A 62 11.60 -1.12 11.12
CA ALA A 62 11.03 -2.37 10.60
C ALA A 62 11.79 -3.63 11.10
N SER A 63 13.08 -3.50 11.43
CA SER A 63 13.92 -4.55 12.00
C SER A 63 13.78 -4.71 13.53
N ALA A 64 12.99 -3.85 14.19
CA ALA A 64 12.91 -3.75 15.64
C ALA A 64 11.47 -3.83 16.16
N ILE A 65 10.59 -4.53 15.46
CA ILE A 65 9.21 -4.78 15.92
C ILE A 65 9.26 -5.65 17.19
N PRO A 66 8.78 -5.14 18.34
CA PRO A 66 8.84 -5.89 19.60
C PRO A 66 7.95 -7.14 19.57
N ASP A 67 8.33 -8.15 20.33
CA ASP A 67 7.47 -9.32 20.53
C ASP A 67 6.14 -8.91 21.19
N GLY A 68 5.05 -9.56 20.79
CA GLY A 68 3.70 -9.24 21.25
C GLY A 68 3.05 -8.01 20.59
N TRP A 69 3.80 -7.15 19.89
CA TRP A 69 3.28 -5.98 19.17
C TRP A 69 3.02 -6.28 17.69
N MET A 70 2.13 -5.54 17.05
CA MET A 70 1.78 -5.69 15.63
C MET A 70 1.86 -4.36 14.89
N GLY A 71 2.38 -4.36 13.67
CA GLY A 71 2.39 -3.18 12.83
C GLY A 71 1.00 -2.91 12.24
N LEU A 72 0.51 -1.68 12.39
CA LEU A 72 -0.81 -1.25 11.94
C LEU A 72 -0.76 -0.06 10.97
N ASP A 73 0.37 0.63 10.83
CA ASP A 73 0.60 1.64 9.79
C ASP A 73 2.10 1.74 9.47
N VAL A 74 2.43 2.45 8.40
CA VAL A 74 3.81 2.83 8.08
C VAL A 74 4.25 4.02 8.92
N GLY A 75 5.55 4.10 9.21
CA GLY A 75 6.11 5.21 9.98
C GLY A 75 6.39 6.46 9.13
N PRO A 76 6.74 7.59 9.78
CA PRO A 76 7.06 8.86 9.11
C PRO A 76 8.20 8.77 8.10
N ASP A 77 9.24 7.96 8.35
CA ASP A 77 10.36 7.85 7.41
C ASP A 77 9.92 7.14 6.13
N ALA A 78 9.12 6.08 6.26
CA ALA A 78 8.51 5.39 5.13
C ALA A 78 7.57 6.29 4.33
N ILE A 79 6.73 7.09 5.00
CA ILE A 79 5.86 8.08 4.33
C ILE A 79 6.69 9.04 3.49
N LYS A 80 7.79 9.55 4.07
CA LYS A 80 8.70 10.47 3.38
C LYS A 80 9.32 9.80 2.15
N THR A 81 9.95 8.64 2.31
CA THR A 81 10.61 7.93 1.20
C THR A 81 9.63 7.53 0.09
N SER A 82 8.43 7.06 0.44
CA SER A 82 7.38 6.78 -0.54
C SER A 82 6.95 8.05 -1.29
N SER A 83 6.76 9.16 -0.56
CA SER A 83 6.37 10.43 -1.18
C SER A 83 7.43 10.97 -2.14
N GLU A 84 8.71 10.88 -1.77
CA GLU A 84 9.83 11.27 -2.62
C GLU A 84 9.95 10.40 -3.87
N ALA A 85 9.71 9.09 -3.76
CA ALA A 85 9.71 8.20 -4.92
C ALA A 85 8.59 8.57 -5.92
N LEU A 86 7.40 8.86 -5.40
CA LEU A 86 6.23 9.25 -6.19
C LEU A 86 6.43 10.56 -6.95
N ASP A 87 7.31 11.46 -6.50
CA ASP A 87 7.55 12.75 -7.16
C ASP A 87 8.05 12.64 -8.59
N THR A 88 8.65 11.51 -8.93
CA THR A 88 9.24 11.21 -10.25
C THR A 88 8.29 10.40 -11.15
N CYS A 89 7.12 10.00 -10.65
CA CYS A 89 6.19 9.15 -11.38
C CYS A 89 5.20 9.97 -12.21
N ASN A 90 5.01 9.58 -13.47
CA ASN A 90 3.98 10.17 -14.35
C ASN A 90 2.65 9.40 -14.30
N THR A 91 2.72 8.10 -13.99
CA THR A 91 1.55 7.22 -13.83
C THR A 91 1.72 6.45 -12.54
N ILE A 92 0.68 6.45 -11.72
CA ILE A 92 0.67 5.83 -10.40
C ILE A 92 -0.60 5.01 -10.26
N ILE A 93 -0.43 3.75 -9.84
CA ILE A 93 -1.53 2.85 -9.53
C ILE A 93 -1.42 2.53 -8.05
N TRP A 94 -2.48 2.81 -7.28
CA TRP A 94 -2.52 2.55 -5.86
C TRP A 94 -3.62 1.54 -5.53
N ASN A 95 -3.25 0.44 -4.89
CA ASN A 95 -4.15 -0.62 -4.45
C ASN A 95 -3.73 -1.16 -3.08
N GLY A 96 -4.58 -0.93 -2.08
CA GLY A 96 -4.37 -1.28 -0.68
C GLY A 96 -3.91 -0.08 0.16
N PRO A 97 -4.55 0.22 1.30
CA PRO A 97 -4.10 1.25 2.22
C PRO A 97 -2.74 0.90 2.83
N MET A 98 -2.05 1.91 3.39
CA MET A 98 -0.73 1.73 4.01
C MET A 98 -0.80 1.15 5.43
N GLY A 99 -1.97 1.28 6.05
CA GLY A 99 -2.28 0.87 7.41
C GLY A 99 -3.79 0.70 7.64
N VAL A 100 -4.17 0.47 8.90
CA VAL A 100 -5.56 0.28 9.35
C VAL A 100 -6.25 1.65 9.48
N PHE A 101 -6.56 2.25 8.32
CA PHE A 101 -7.06 3.63 8.20
C PHE A 101 -8.45 3.86 8.81
N GLU A 102 -9.15 2.79 9.18
CA GLU A 102 -10.40 2.80 9.94
C GLU A 102 -10.19 3.36 11.35
N PHE A 103 -8.98 3.23 11.89
CA PHE A 103 -8.58 3.84 13.16
C PHE A 103 -7.72 5.06 12.90
N ASP A 104 -8.15 6.24 13.36
CA ASP A 104 -7.46 7.51 13.07
C ASP A 104 -5.98 7.51 13.53
N LYS A 105 -5.66 6.73 14.57
CA LYS A 105 -4.28 6.52 15.06
C LYS A 105 -3.36 5.81 14.06
N PHE A 106 -3.92 5.06 13.11
CA PHE A 106 -3.23 4.24 12.12
C PHE A 106 -3.62 4.60 10.67
N ALA A 107 -4.13 5.82 10.47
CA ALA A 107 -4.53 6.34 9.17
C ALA A 107 -3.49 7.27 8.52
N ALA A 108 -2.46 7.68 9.27
CA ALA A 108 -1.53 8.72 8.85
C ALA A 108 -0.78 8.37 7.55
N GLY A 109 -0.34 7.12 7.40
CA GLY A 109 0.33 6.64 6.19
C GLY A 109 -0.59 6.67 4.98
N THR A 110 -1.80 6.11 5.13
CA THR A 110 -2.81 6.09 4.07
C THR A 110 -3.21 7.50 3.64
N ASP A 111 -3.48 8.39 4.60
CA ASP A 111 -3.85 9.78 4.34
C ASP A 111 -2.73 10.56 3.64
N ALA A 112 -1.47 10.33 4.04
CA ALA A 112 -0.33 11.00 3.44
C ALA A 112 -0.15 10.59 1.97
N ILE A 113 -0.27 9.30 1.66
CA ILE A 113 -0.22 8.82 0.28
C ILE A 113 -1.40 9.37 -0.52
N ALA A 114 -2.63 9.29 -0.01
CA ALA A 114 -3.81 9.85 -0.69
C ALA A 114 -3.62 11.34 -1.02
N LYS A 115 -3.15 12.15 -0.06
CA LYS A 115 -2.85 13.57 -0.26
C LYS A 115 -1.76 13.79 -1.32
N LYS A 116 -0.69 12.99 -1.28
CA LYS A 116 0.41 13.08 -2.25
C LYS A 116 -0.06 12.78 -3.67
N LEU A 117 -0.89 11.76 -3.85
CA LEU A 117 -1.45 11.41 -5.15
C LEU A 117 -2.35 12.51 -5.71
N ALA A 118 -3.23 13.08 -4.87
CA ALA A 118 -4.07 14.22 -5.25
C ALA A 118 -3.23 15.44 -5.65
N ASP A 119 -2.19 15.75 -4.87
CA ASP A 119 -1.25 16.84 -5.18
C ASP A 119 -0.54 16.62 -6.51
N LEU A 120 0.04 15.44 -6.75
CA LEU A 120 0.71 15.13 -8.01
C LEU A 120 -0.22 15.17 -9.22
N THR A 121 -1.48 14.74 -9.05
CA THR A 121 -2.48 14.80 -10.11
C THR A 121 -2.81 16.23 -10.47
N THR A 122 -3.07 17.07 -9.47
CA THR A 122 -3.52 18.45 -9.68
C THR A 122 -2.40 19.41 -10.06
N THR A 123 -1.18 19.19 -9.59
CA THR A 123 -0.04 20.11 -9.80
C THR A 123 0.88 19.69 -10.93
N LYS A 124 1.08 18.37 -11.15
CA LYS A 124 1.97 17.85 -12.19
C LYS A 124 1.24 17.15 -13.34
N GLY A 125 -0.07 16.94 -13.23
CA GLY A 125 -0.84 16.19 -14.23
C GLY A 125 -0.50 14.70 -14.24
N ALA A 126 0.01 14.15 -13.14
CA ALA A 126 0.27 12.71 -13.05
C ALA A 126 -1.04 11.93 -13.17
N THR A 127 -1.02 10.81 -13.90
CA THR A 127 -2.17 9.90 -13.97
C THR A 127 -2.22 9.05 -12.71
N THR A 128 -3.24 9.24 -11.88
CA THR A 128 -3.45 8.47 -10.64
C THR A 128 -4.67 7.57 -10.76
N ILE A 129 -4.44 6.26 -10.61
CA ILE A 129 -5.47 5.23 -10.70
C ILE A 129 -5.61 4.58 -9.32
N ILE A 130 -6.78 4.73 -8.71
CA ILE A 130 -7.11 4.11 -7.42
C ILE A 130 -7.86 2.80 -7.69
N GLY A 131 -7.32 1.69 -7.22
CA GLY A 131 -7.91 0.35 -7.33
C GLY A 131 -8.14 -0.27 -5.96
N GLY A 132 -9.11 -1.19 -5.89
CA GLY A 132 -9.47 -1.90 -4.66
C GLY A 132 -10.41 -1.11 -3.75
N GLY A 133 -11.38 -1.82 -3.13
CA GLY A 133 -12.44 -1.18 -2.34
C GLY A 133 -11.91 -0.32 -1.18
N ASP A 134 -10.89 -0.79 -0.48
CA ASP A 134 -10.36 -0.09 0.71
C ASP A 134 -9.59 1.18 0.35
N SER A 135 -8.81 1.17 -0.74
CA SER A 135 -8.14 2.40 -1.22
C SER A 135 -9.14 3.43 -1.73
N VAL A 136 -10.23 2.99 -2.37
CA VAL A 136 -11.33 3.88 -2.76
C VAL A 136 -12.00 4.49 -1.53
N ALA A 137 -12.34 3.68 -0.54
CA ALA A 137 -12.91 4.17 0.72
C ALA A 137 -11.98 5.15 1.44
N ALA A 138 -10.66 4.93 1.41
CA ALA A 138 -9.68 5.82 2.00
C ALA A 138 -9.64 7.20 1.31
N VAL A 139 -9.63 7.26 -0.04
CA VAL A 139 -9.62 8.55 -0.76
C VAL A 139 -10.96 9.29 -0.63
N GLU A 140 -12.06 8.56 -0.53
CA GLU A 140 -13.38 9.14 -0.26
C GLU A 140 -13.47 9.72 1.15
N LYS A 141 -13.04 8.97 2.17
CA LYS A 141 -12.95 9.45 3.57
C LYS A 141 -12.10 10.72 3.67
N ALA A 142 -11.02 10.78 2.90
CA ALA A 142 -10.13 11.95 2.86
C ALA A 142 -10.69 13.14 2.05
N GLY A 143 -11.81 12.98 1.33
CA GLY A 143 -12.38 14.02 0.48
C GLY A 143 -11.48 14.39 -0.70
N LEU A 144 -10.77 13.41 -1.26
CA LEU A 144 -9.79 13.59 -2.34
C LEU A 144 -10.17 12.85 -3.63
N ALA A 145 -11.31 12.16 -3.63
CA ALA A 145 -11.76 11.33 -4.74
C ALA A 145 -11.84 12.09 -6.08
N ASP A 146 -12.35 13.32 -6.03
CA ASP A 146 -12.49 14.25 -7.17
C ASP A 146 -11.15 14.73 -7.75
N LYS A 147 -10.05 14.55 -7.02
CA LYS A 147 -8.70 14.93 -7.44
C LYS A 147 -7.90 13.80 -8.07
N MET A 148 -8.43 12.57 -8.06
CA MET A 148 -7.78 11.42 -8.68
C MET A 148 -8.11 11.36 -10.18
N SER A 149 -7.21 10.82 -11.00
CA SER A 149 -7.51 10.70 -12.45
C SER A 149 -8.56 9.64 -12.73
N HIS A 150 -8.52 8.52 -12.00
CA HIS A 150 -9.51 7.46 -12.10
C HIS A 150 -9.69 6.73 -10.77
N ILE A 151 -10.95 6.49 -10.41
CA ILE A 151 -11.35 5.63 -9.29
C ILE A 151 -12.03 4.42 -9.88
N SER A 152 -11.40 3.26 -9.72
CA SER A 152 -11.98 2.01 -10.21
C SER A 152 -13.02 1.47 -9.23
N THR A 153 -14.19 1.14 -9.75
CA THR A 153 -15.24 0.40 -9.04
C THR A 153 -15.16 -1.11 -9.28
N GLY A 154 -14.15 -1.58 -10.03
CA GLY A 154 -14.03 -2.98 -10.42
C GLY A 154 -13.52 -3.92 -9.32
N GLY A 155 -13.02 -3.39 -8.20
CA GLY A 155 -12.45 -4.19 -7.11
C GLY A 155 -11.46 -5.24 -7.64
N GLY A 156 -11.76 -6.52 -7.44
CA GLY A 156 -10.96 -7.64 -7.93
C GLY A 156 -10.77 -7.68 -9.45
N ALA A 157 -11.76 -7.22 -10.24
CA ALA A 157 -11.64 -7.20 -11.70
C ALA A 157 -10.54 -6.24 -12.18
N SER A 158 -10.27 -5.17 -11.44
CA SER A 158 -9.16 -4.25 -11.75
C SER A 158 -7.80 -4.86 -11.47
N LEU A 159 -7.68 -5.68 -10.42
CA LEU A 159 -6.47 -6.45 -10.19
C LEU A 159 -6.26 -7.49 -11.28
N GLU A 160 -7.31 -8.24 -11.65
CA GLU A 160 -7.21 -9.23 -12.74
C GLU A 160 -6.80 -8.59 -14.07
N LEU A 161 -7.30 -7.40 -14.36
CA LEU A 161 -6.88 -6.61 -15.52
C LEU A 161 -5.38 -6.26 -15.44
N LEU A 162 -4.90 -5.82 -14.27
CA LEU A 162 -3.48 -5.49 -14.05
C LEU A 162 -2.57 -6.71 -14.07
N GLU A 163 -3.11 -7.89 -13.73
CA GLU A 163 -2.44 -9.18 -13.90
C GLU A 163 -2.33 -9.59 -15.39
N GLY A 164 -3.00 -8.87 -16.29
CA GLY A 164 -3.01 -9.14 -17.72
C GLY A 164 -4.00 -10.24 -18.13
N LYS A 165 -4.97 -10.57 -17.27
CA LYS A 165 -6.02 -11.54 -17.58
C LYS A 165 -7.07 -10.93 -18.51
N THR A 166 -7.64 -11.76 -19.37
CA THR A 166 -8.82 -11.40 -20.14
C THR A 166 -10.05 -11.41 -19.24
N LEU A 167 -10.75 -10.28 -19.14
CA LEU A 167 -12.01 -10.19 -18.39
C LEU A 167 -13.16 -10.71 -19.27
N PRO A 168 -13.84 -11.81 -18.91
CA PRO A 168 -14.85 -12.43 -19.77
C PRO A 168 -16.00 -11.50 -20.15
N GLY A 169 -16.44 -10.65 -19.20
CA GLY A 169 -17.50 -9.67 -19.43
C GLY A 169 -17.10 -8.54 -20.39
N VAL A 170 -15.81 -8.19 -20.48
CA VAL A 170 -15.29 -7.21 -21.45
C VAL A 170 -15.15 -7.86 -22.82
N LEU A 171 -14.66 -9.10 -22.87
CA LEU A 171 -14.49 -9.86 -24.11
C LEU A 171 -15.82 -10.12 -24.83
N ALA A 172 -16.91 -10.25 -24.08
CA ALA A 172 -18.24 -10.50 -24.65
C ALA A 172 -18.89 -9.27 -25.33
N LEU A 173 -18.28 -8.09 -25.24
CA LEU A 173 -18.77 -6.87 -25.88
C LEU A 173 -18.35 -6.84 -27.35
N ASP A 174 -19.21 -6.26 -28.20
CA ASP A 174 -18.86 -6.03 -29.61
C ASP A 174 -17.71 -5.01 -29.73
N GLU A 175 -16.85 -5.18 -30.73
CA GLU A 175 -15.83 -4.19 -31.06
C GLU A 175 -16.48 -2.89 -31.57
N ALA A 176 -15.81 -1.76 -31.30
CA ALA A 176 -16.29 -0.42 -31.66
C ALA A 176 -16.22 -0.11 -33.16
#